data_AF-A0A812MLK8-F1
#
_entry.id   AF-A0A812MLK8-F1
#
_cell.length_a   1.000
_cell.length_b   1.000
_cell.length_c   1.000
_cell.angle_alpha   90.00
_cell.angle_beta   90.00
_cell.angle_gamma   90.00
#
_symmetry.space_group_name_H-M   'P 1'
#
loop_
_entity.id
_entity.type
_entity.pdbx_description
1 polymer ?
#
loop_
_entity_poly.entity_id
_entity_poly.type
_entity_poly.pdbx_seq_one_letter_code
_entity_poly.pdbx_strand_id
1 'polypeptide(L)'
;MELLPHAAKLGYYAWKPLVICKVLSQLQPGDILLFMDANIRKYRDYKDGLADLPHTCNHLLQRADIFVPLEDAVWKRIRNHCKALTLELMDANTFDIAYAPCICVNRILMRKSPLVDEIMKDWLKWCAEKMVISPLPNPYTHPLCLFHTPEQSILAILLRKRVLSGDLPQGWPFYSYTPGSRIFHLGSLEAWPISLATSLRRRLRAMFFFLRHATFAFVYPFTDSFWSQFPRATGTYLLKFAWRGFAMCMLPLPDSC
;
A
#
# COMPACT_ATOMS: atom_id res chain seq x y z
N MET A 1 -16.26 -14.08 14.48
CA MET A 1 -16.25 -12.61 14.50
C MET A 1 -15.57 -12.13 13.23
N GLU A 2 -16.24 -11.32 12.42
CA GLU A 2 -15.69 -10.83 11.15
C GLU A 2 -14.70 -9.69 11.42
N LEU A 3 -13.47 -9.79 10.90
CA LEU A 3 -12.39 -8.83 11.18
C LEU A 3 -12.63 -7.45 10.56
N LEU A 4 -13.51 -7.34 9.56
CA LEU A 4 -13.84 -6.11 8.83
C LEU A 4 -15.33 -6.07 8.43
N PRO A 5 -16.26 -5.90 9.39
CA PRO A 5 -17.70 -6.10 9.14
C PRO A 5 -18.29 -5.10 8.14
N HIS A 6 -17.77 -3.87 8.06
CA HIS A 6 -18.22 -2.89 7.07
C HIS A 6 -17.67 -3.19 5.68
N ALA A 7 -16.40 -3.60 5.58
CA ALA A 7 -15.80 -3.95 4.29
C ALA A 7 -16.48 -5.18 3.68
N ALA A 8 -16.83 -6.16 4.50
CA ALA A 8 -17.55 -7.35 4.06
C ALA A 8 -18.87 -7.05 3.35
N LYS A 9 -19.66 -6.10 3.89
CA LYS A 9 -20.89 -5.61 3.25
C LYS A 9 -20.66 -4.97 1.88
N LEU A 10 -19.43 -4.55 1.60
CA LEU A 10 -19.00 -3.97 0.32
C LEU A 10 -18.16 -4.96 -0.50
N GLY A 11 -18.23 -6.26 -0.20
CA GLY A 11 -17.44 -7.29 -0.88
C GLY A 11 -15.93 -7.07 -0.75
N TYR A 12 -15.48 -6.53 0.39
CA TYR A 12 -14.09 -6.13 0.65
C TYR A 12 -13.50 -5.24 -0.44
N TYR A 13 -14.32 -4.34 -0.99
CA TYR A 13 -13.96 -3.41 -2.07
C TYR A 13 -13.59 -4.08 -3.40
N ALA A 14 -13.94 -5.35 -3.60
CA ALA A 14 -13.80 -6.05 -4.89
C ALA A 14 -14.54 -5.37 -6.06
N TRP A 15 -15.46 -4.44 -5.77
CA TRP A 15 -16.12 -3.61 -6.78
C TRP A 15 -15.17 -2.63 -7.47
N LYS A 16 -14.03 -2.26 -6.87
CA LYS A 16 -13.05 -1.32 -7.48
C LYS A 16 -12.56 -1.81 -8.85
N PRO A 17 -11.95 -3.02 -8.97
CA PRO A 17 -11.54 -3.54 -10.27
C PRO A 17 -12.72 -3.73 -11.23
N LEU A 18 -13.92 -4.06 -10.75
CA LEU A 18 -15.11 -4.18 -11.60
C LEU A 18 -15.46 -2.85 -12.29
N VAL A 19 -15.52 -1.76 -11.53
CA VAL A 19 -15.81 -0.42 -12.07
C VAL A 19 -14.69 0.04 -13.01
N ILE A 20 -13.43 -0.19 -12.64
CA ILE A 20 -12.28 0.15 -13.48
C ILE A 20 -12.34 -0.59 -14.82
N CYS A 21 -12.54 -1.92 -14.80
CA CYS A 21 -12.70 -2.73 -16.03
C CYS A 21 -13.85 -2.21 -16.91
N LYS A 22 -14.99 -1.83 -16.30
CA LYS A 22 -16.13 -1.29 -17.04
C LYS A 22 -15.77 0.01 -17.75
N VAL A 23 -15.11 0.95 -17.04
CA VAL A 23 -14.70 2.23 -17.64
C VAL A 23 -13.63 2.02 -18.71
N LEU A 24 -12.60 1.20 -18.45
CA LEU A 24 -11.57 0.87 -19.42
C LEU A 24 -12.15 0.27 -20.71
N SER A 25 -13.25 -0.47 -20.66
CA SER A 25 -13.91 -1.03 -21.86
C SER A 25 -14.55 0.04 -22.78
N GLN A 26 -14.73 1.25 -22.27
CA GLN A 26 -15.35 2.38 -22.98
C GLN A 26 -14.32 3.38 -23.52
N LEU A 27 -13.06 3.25 -23.08
CA LEU A 27 -11.96 4.12 -23.48
C LEU A 27 -11.28 3.62 -24.75
N GLN A 28 -10.73 4.55 -25.52
CA GLN A 28 -9.89 4.25 -26.68
C GLN A 28 -8.45 3.96 -26.23
N PRO A 29 -7.68 3.15 -26.99
CA PRO A 29 -6.25 2.96 -26.72
C PRO A 29 -5.52 4.30 -26.60
N GLY A 30 -4.73 4.46 -25.52
CA GLY A 30 -3.99 5.69 -25.23
C GLY A 30 -4.70 6.68 -24.28
N ASP A 31 -6.03 6.56 -24.09
CA ASP A 31 -6.78 7.36 -23.12
C ASP A 31 -6.27 7.11 -21.69
N ILE A 32 -6.37 8.12 -20.83
CA ILE A 32 -5.92 8.04 -19.44
C ILE A 32 -7.12 7.95 -18.51
N LEU A 33 -7.12 6.94 -17.63
CA LEU A 33 -8.05 6.77 -16.53
C LEU A 33 -7.34 7.04 -15.20
N LEU A 34 -7.87 7.97 -14.41
CA LEU A 34 -7.52 8.15 -13.00
C LEU A 34 -8.66 7.66 -12.12
N PHE A 35 -8.46 6.55 -11.42
CA PHE A 35 -9.31 6.15 -10.32
C PHE A 35 -8.85 6.83 -9.03
N MET A 36 -9.79 7.38 -8.25
CA MET A 36 -9.51 8.03 -6.97
C MET A 36 -10.64 7.76 -5.96
N ASP A 37 -10.28 7.35 -4.74
CA ASP A 37 -11.24 7.23 -3.64
C ASP A 37 -11.83 8.61 -3.28
N ALA A 38 -13.14 8.70 -3.04
CA ALA A 38 -13.83 9.96 -2.77
C ALA A 38 -13.87 10.33 -1.27
N ASN A 39 -12.76 10.18 -0.53
CA ASN A 39 -12.73 10.46 0.92
C ASN A 39 -12.29 11.91 1.25
N ILE A 40 -12.95 12.88 0.62
CA ILE A 40 -12.64 14.32 0.75
C ILE A 40 -12.80 14.81 2.20
N ARG A 41 -13.73 14.22 2.97
CA ARG A 41 -13.90 14.57 4.38
C ARG A 41 -12.64 14.27 5.21
N LYS A 42 -11.98 13.14 4.93
CA LYS A 42 -10.74 12.73 5.61
C LYS A 42 -9.53 13.45 5.03
N TYR A 43 -9.52 13.67 3.72
CA TYR A 43 -8.40 14.25 2.98
C TYR A 43 -8.86 15.50 2.24
N ARG A 44 -8.85 16.63 2.96
CA ARG A 44 -9.36 17.91 2.45
C ARG A 44 -8.51 18.46 1.30
N ASP A 45 -7.24 18.08 1.28
CA ASP A 45 -6.21 18.42 0.30
C ASP A 45 -6.36 17.67 -1.04
N TYR A 46 -7.37 16.78 -1.18
CA TYR A 46 -7.59 16.05 -2.43
C TYR A 46 -7.89 16.92 -3.64
N LYS A 47 -8.41 18.13 -3.39
CA LYS A 47 -8.72 19.10 -4.45
C LYS A 47 -7.49 19.91 -4.87
N ASP A 48 -6.43 19.87 -4.07
CA ASP A 48 -5.22 20.62 -4.34
C ASP A 48 -4.47 19.96 -5.50
N GLY A 49 -3.89 20.77 -6.39
CA GLY A 49 -3.12 20.28 -7.54
C GLY A 49 -3.96 19.75 -8.72
N LEU A 50 -5.29 19.74 -8.64
CA LEU A 50 -6.14 19.26 -9.75
C LEU A 50 -5.97 20.08 -11.04
N ALA A 51 -5.56 21.34 -10.96
CA ALA A 51 -5.27 22.18 -12.13
C ALA A 51 -4.08 21.67 -12.96
N ASP A 52 -3.13 20.96 -12.33
CA ASP A 52 -1.93 20.40 -12.97
C ASP A 52 -2.07 18.89 -13.25
N LEU A 53 -3.29 18.35 -13.11
CA LEU A 53 -3.54 16.93 -13.21
C LEU A 53 -3.05 16.32 -14.55
N PRO A 54 -3.28 16.94 -15.73
CA PRO A 54 -2.80 16.39 -16.99
C PRO A 54 -1.27 16.26 -17.04
N HIS A 55 -0.53 17.25 -16.53
CA HIS A 55 0.93 17.21 -16.49
C HIS A 55 1.42 16.11 -15.54
N THR A 56 0.88 16.09 -14.31
CA THR A 56 1.19 15.06 -13.32
C THR A 56 0.90 13.66 -13.86
N CYS A 57 -0.25 13.43 -14.49
CA CYS A 57 -0.60 12.14 -15.07
C CYS A 57 0.36 11.71 -16.18
N ASN A 58 0.66 12.60 -17.12
CA ASN A 58 1.57 12.28 -18.21
C ASN A 58 2.97 11.96 -17.69
N HIS A 59 3.47 12.72 -16.72
CA HIS A 59 4.77 12.47 -16.09
C HIS A 59 4.87 11.10 -15.43
N LEU A 60 3.86 10.73 -14.63
CA LEU A 60 3.85 9.46 -13.90
C LEU A 60 3.70 8.24 -14.83
N LEU A 61 3.12 8.42 -16.02
CA LEU A 61 2.95 7.38 -17.04
C LEU A 61 4.04 7.39 -18.13
N GLN A 62 5.13 8.16 -17.98
CA GLN A 62 6.20 8.22 -18.99
C GLN A 62 6.90 6.87 -19.22
N ARG A 63 6.94 6.02 -18.19
CA ARG A 63 7.73 4.77 -18.19
C ARG A 63 6.88 3.50 -18.18
N ALA A 64 5.59 3.61 -17.91
CA ALA A 64 4.66 2.50 -17.82
C ALA A 64 3.22 2.98 -18.02
N ASP A 65 2.37 2.10 -18.52
CA ASP A 65 0.94 2.39 -18.72
C ASP A 65 0.11 2.33 -17.43
N ILE A 66 0.71 1.96 -16.31
CA ILE A 66 0.05 1.98 -15.00
C ILE A 66 0.96 2.60 -13.95
N PHE A 67 0.37 3.37 -13.07
CA PHE A 67 1.00 3.95 -11.91
C PHE A 67 0.10 3.82 -10.68
N VAL A 68 0.66 3.29 -9.61
CA VAL A 68 0.06 3.29 -8.27
C VAL A 68 1.15 3.74 -7.29
N PRO A 69 0.93 4.79 -6.49
CA PRO A 69 1.96 5.28 -5.57
C PRO A 69 2.21 4.29 -4.44
N LEU A 70 3.44 4.27 -3.91
CA LEU A 70 3.74 3.55 -2.66
C LEU A 70 3.06 4.25 -1.47
N GLU A 71 2.54 3.47 -0.53
CA GLU A 71 1.83 4.03 0.62
C GLU A 71 2.79 4.63 1.66
N ASP A 72 3.85 3.88 1.98
CA ASP A 72 5.03 4.27 2.74
C ASP A 72 6.13 3.28 2.37
N ALA A 73 6.96 3.67 1.41
CA ALA A 73 7.95 2.77 0.82
C ALA A 73 9.03 2.33 1.82
N VAL A 74 9.21 3.02 2.95
CA VAL A 74 10.23 2.67 3.94
C VAL A 74 9.71 1.59 4.88
N TRP A 75 8.47 1.70 5.36
CA TRP A 75 7.98 0.90 6.48
C TRP A 75 6.87 -0.09 6.12
N LYS A 76 6.12 0.14 5.03
CA LYS A 76 4.99 -0.73 4.66
C LYS A 76 5.41 -1.72 3.61
N ARG A 77 5.24 -3.00 3.93
CA ARG A 77 5.43 -4.14 3.03
C ARG A 77 4.12 -4.85 2.76
N ILE A 78 4.04 -5.56 1.64
CA ILE A 78 2.87 -6.37 1.29
C ILE A 78 2.52 -7.31 2.45
N ARG A 79 3.49 -8.00 3.05
CA ARG A 79 3.29 -8.89 4.21
C ARG A 79 2.76 -8.19 5.46
N ASN A 80 2.93 -6.87 5.61
CA ASN A 80 2.31 -6.13 6.71
C ASN A 80 0.80 -5.94 6.51
N HIS A 81 0.33 -5.99 5.27
CA HIS A 81 -1.05 -5.67 4.90
C HIS A 81 -1.79 -6.84 4.22
N CYS A 82 -1.13 -7.98 4.07
CA CYS A 82 -1.65 -9.18 3.42
C CYS A 82 -1.65 -10.36 4.39
N LYS A 83 -2.76 -11.12 4.43
CA LYS A 83 -2.81 -12.36 5.20
C LYS A 83 -1.93 -13.43 4.53
N ALA A 84 -1.36 -14.32 5.33
CA ALA A 84 -0.40 -15.32 4.83
C ALA A 84 -1.03 -16.25 3.78
N LEU A 85 -2.28 -16.67 4.01
CA LEU A 85 -3.00 -17.54 3.09
C LEU A 85 -3.19 -16.90 1.70
N THR A 86 -3.40 -15.58 1.61
CA THR A 86 -3.49 -14.88 0.32
C THR A 86 -2.15 -14.92 -0.42
N LEU A 87 -1.04 -14.72 0.30
CA LEU A 87 0.29 -14.84 -0.28
C LEU A 87 0.57 -16.27 -0.76
N GLU A 88 0.13 -17.28 -0.03
CA GLU A 88 0.29 -18.69 -0.41
C GLU A 88 -0.54 -19.03 -1.66
N LEU A 89 -1.84 -18.73 -1.66
CA LEU A 89 -2.75 -19.03 -2.77
C LEU A 89 -2.38 -18.29 -4.06
N MET A 90 -1.79 -17.11 -3.95
CA MET A 90 -1.32 -16.34 -5.10
C MET A 90 0.13 -16.65 -5.49
N ASP A 91 0.78 -17.65 -4.88
CA ASP A 91 2.20 -17.97 -5.10
C ASP A 91 3.10 -16.71 -4.98
N ALA A 92 2.98 -16.05 -3.85
CA ALA A 92 3.53 -14.74 -3.54
C ALA A 92 4.22 -14.69 -2.17
N ASN A 93 4.35 -15.85 -1.51
CA ASN A 93 5.00 -15.97 -0.20
C ASN A 93 6.53 -16.03 -0.29
N THR A 94 7.11 -15.37 -1.28
CA THR A 94 8.56 -15.27 -1.52
C THR A 94 9.12 -13.99 -0.91
N PHE A 95 10.45 -13.91 -0.76
CA PHE A 95 11.09 -12.69 -0.26
C PHE A 95 10.80 -11.49 -1.16
N ASP A 96 10.96 -11.67 -2.48
CA ASP A 96 10.86 -10.60 -3.47
C ASP A 96 9.46 -9.98 -3.60
N ILE A 97 8.42 -10.73 -3.22
CA ILE A 97 7.03 -10.25 -3.26
C ILE A 97 6.56 -9.85 -1.87
N ALA A 98 6.64 -10.74 -0.89
CA ALA A 98 6.07 -10.49 0.44
C ALA A 98 6.73 -9.28 1.14
N TYR A 99 8.01 -9.02 0.87
CA TYR A 99 8.77 -7.89 1.42
C TYR A 99 8.96 -6.74 0.43
N ALA A 100 8.21 -6.71 -0.68
CA ALA A 100 8.15 -5.53 -1.53
C ALA A 100 7.38 -4.39 -0.83
N PRO A 101 7.70 -3.11 -1.11
CA PRO A 101 6.90 -1.97 -0.68
C PRO A 101 5.43 -2.10 -1.05
N CYS A 102 4.53 -1.72 -0.13
CA CYS A 102 3.09 -1.75 -0.39
C CYS A 102 2.64 -0.52 -1.19
N ILE A 103 1.76 -0.72 -2.16
CA ILE A 103 1.12 0.33 -2.95
C ILE A 103 -0.11 0.90 -2.21
N CYS A 104 -0.59 2.07 -2.63
CA CYS A 104 -1.81 2.68 -2.12
C CYS A 104 -2.87 2.75 -3.22
N VAL A 105 -3.89 1.87 -3.15
CA VAL A 105 -4.94 1.74 -4.20
C VAL A 105 -6.08 2.75 -4.07
N ASN A 106 -5.85 3.84 -3.35
CA ASN A 106 -6.76 4.97 -3.32
C ASN A 106 -6.59 5.86 -4.55
N ARG A 107 -5.49 5.70 -5.30
CA ARG A 107 -5.23 6.37 -6.58
C ARG A 107 -4.55 5.41 -7.54
N ILE A 108 -5.19 5.16 -8.67
CA ILE A 108 -4.66 4.29 -9.71
C ILE A 108 -4.75 5.06 -11.00
N LEU A 109 -3.60 5.29 -11.63
CA LEU A 109 -3.49 5.98 -12.88
C LEU A 109 -3.13 4.98 -13.96
N MET A 110 -3.87 4.99 -15.07
CA MET A 110 -3.75 4.00 -16.13
C MET A 110 -3.84 4.69 -17.48
N ARG A 111 -2.96 4.34 -18.42
CA ARG A 111 -3.14 4.55 -19.85
C ARG A 111 -3.78 3.29 -20.41
N LYS A 112 -4.87 3.43 -21.16
CA LYS A 112 -5.55 2.30 -21.79
C LYS A 112 -4.59 1.59 -22.74
N SER A 113 -4.24 0.35 -22.39
CA SER A 113 -3.41 -0.55 -23.20
C SER A 113 -3.76 -2.02 -22.92
N PRO A 114 -3.34 -2.98 -23.77
CA PRO A 114 -3.60 -4.40 -23.55
C PRO A 114 -3.07 -4.91 -22.21
N LEU A 115 -1.89 -4.47 -21.78
CA LEU A 115 -1.28 -4.85 -20.50
C LEU A 115 -2.16 -4.39 -19.32
N VAL A 116 -2.64 -3.15 -19.34
CA VAL A 116 -3.52 -2.62 -18.28
C VAL A 116 -4.82 -3.42 -18.20
N ASP A 117 -5.41 -3.77 -19.34
CA ASP A 117 -6.62 -4.60 -19.36
C ASP A 117 -6.38 -5.97 -18.73
N GLU A 118 -5.24 -6.60 -19.03
CA GLU A 118 -4.86 -7.88 -18.43
C GLU A 118 -4.70 -7.75 -16.91
N ILE A 119 -3.94 -6.76 -16.43
CA ILE A 119 -3.72 -6.54 -14.98
C ILE A 119 -5.06 -6.30 -14.26
N MET A 120 -5.96 -5.49 -14.82
CA MET A 120 -7.23 -5.19 -14.17
C MET A 120 -8.19 -6.40 -14.18
N LYS A 121 -8.17 -7.21 -15.24
CA LYS A 121 -8.93 -8.48 -15.31
C LYS A 121 -8.41 -9.50 -14.31
N ASP A 122 -7.08 -9.64 -14.18
CA ASP A 122 -6.47 -10.48 -13.16
C ASP A 122 -6.84 -10.01 -11.76
N TRP A 123 -6.81 -8.70 -11.51
CA TRP A 123 -7.19 -8.13 -10.22
C TRP A 123 -8.66 -8.43 -9.90
N LEU A 124 -9.56 -8.26 -10.87
CA LEU A 124 -10.97 -8.62 -10.73
C LEU A 124 -11.15 -10.11 -10.43
N LYS A 125 -10.46 -10.99 -11.17
CA LYS A 125 -10.51 -12.44 -10.99
C LYS A 125 -10.08 -12.83 -9.58
N TRP A 126 -8.92 -12.35 -9.11
CA TRP A 126 -8.44 -12.66 -7.76
C TRP A 126 -9.31 -12.05 -6.66
N CYS A 127 -9.92 -10.88 -6.90
CA CYS A 127 -10.89 -10.31 -5.96
C CYS A 127 -12.18 -11.13 -5.84
N ALA A 128 -12.53 -11.92 -6.87
CA ALA A 128 -13.68 -12.83 -6.82
C ALA A 128 -13.39 -14.11 -6.01
N GLU A 129 -12.12 -14.45 -5.80
CA GLU A 129 -11.72 -15.62 -5.03
C GLU A 129 -11.94 -15.40 -3.52
N LYS A 130 -13.03 -15.96 -2.98
CA LYS A 130 -13.45 -15.74 -1.58
C LYS A 130 -12.34 -16.01 -0.56
N MET A 131 -11.54 -17.06 -0.78
CA MET A 131 -10.45 -17.44 0.12
C MET A 131 -9.28 -16.46 0.08
N VAL A 132 -9.15 -15.67 -0.98
CA VAL A 132 -8.09 -14.69 -1.21
C VAL A 132 -8.50 -13.32 -0.67
N ILE A 133 -9.73 -12.87 -0.99
CA ILE A 133 -10.22 -11.54 -0.62
C ILE A 133 -10.75 -11.46 0.83
N SER A 134 -11.27 -12.55 1.38
CA SER A 134 -11.76 -12.54 2.76
C SER A 134 -10.59 -12.45 3.74
N PRO A 135 -10.70 -11.68 4.85
CA PRO A 135 -9.68 -11.69 5.91
C PRO A 135 -9.60 -13.04 6.64
N LEU A 136 -10.60 -13.92 6.46
CA LEU A 136 -10.65 -15.26 7.06
C LEU A 136 -10.85 -16.36 6.00
N PRO A 137 -10.30 -17.56 6.21
CA PRO A 137 -9.42 -17.93 7.32
C PRO A 137 -8.02 -17.30 7.16
N ASN A 138 -7.31 -17.20 8.28
CA ASN A 138 -5.90 -16.80 8.32
C ASN A 138 -5.17 -17.72 9.33
N PRO A 139 -5.07 -19.03 9.02
CA PRO A 139 -4.64 -20.04 9.98
C PRO A 139 -3.22 -19.80 10.49
N TYR A 140 -2.36 -19.25 9.62
CA TYR A 140 -0.96 -18.97 9.92
C TYR A 140 -0.68 -17.47 9.84
N THR A 141 -1.25 -16.70 10.76
CA THR A 141 -1.05 -15.24 10.76
C THR A 141 0.43 -14.92 10.96
N HIS A 142 1.06 -14.32 9.95
CA HIS A 142 2.46 -13.93 10.03
C HIS A 142 2.67 -12.88 11.16
N PRO A 143 3.73 -12.98 11.99
CA PRO A 143 3.96 -12.05 13.10
C PRO A 143 4.06 -10.57 12.69
N LEU A 144 4.48 -10.30 11.46
CA LEU A 144 4.56 -8.95 10.87
C LEU A 144 3.28 -8.46 10.19
N CYS A 145 2.28 -9.32 10.01
CA CYS A 145 0.98 -8.92 9.47
C CYS A 145 0.28 -8.01 10.49
N LEU A 146 -0.11 -6.81 10.08
CA LEU A 146 -0.75 -5.79 10.91
C LEU A 146 -2.26 -5.90 10.82
N PHE A 147 -2.76 -5.91 9.59
CA PHE A 147 -4.17 -6.05 9.22
C PHE A 147 -4.22 -6.45 7.75
N HIS A 148 -5.37 -6.94 7.28
CA HIS A 148 -5.53 -7.28 5.87
C HIS A 148 -6.20 -6.13 5.11
N THR A 149 -5.56 -5.63 4.05
CA THR A 149 -6.16 -4.76 3.01
C THR A 149 -6.35 -5.59 1.75
N PRO A 150 -7.51 -6.23 1.57
CA PRO A 150 -7.62 -7.36 0.66
C PRO A 150 -7.33 -7.01 -0.80
N GLU A 151 -8.11 -6.11 -1.35
CA GLU A 151 -8.01 -5.67 -2.74
C GLU A 151 -6.68 -4.96 -3.02
N GLN A 152 -6.18 -4.15 -2.06
CA GLN A 152 -4.88 -3.48 -2.16
C GLN A 152 -3.74 -4.48 -2.23
N SER A 153 -3.75 -5.51 -1.38
CA SER A 153 -2.70 -6.51 -1.32
C SER A 153 -2.67 -7.38 -2.57
N ILE A 154 -3.85 -7.76 -3.09
CA ILE A 154 -3.97 -8.51 -4.34
C ILE A 154 -3.33 -7.72 -5.49
N LEU A 155 -3.67 -6.44 -5.65
CA LEU A 155 -3.08 -5.62 -6.71
C LEU A 155 -1.57 -5.43 -6.50
N ALA A 156 -1.12 -5.24 -5.26
CA ALA A 156 0.31 -5.12 -4.93
C ALA A 156 1.10 -6.37 -5.37
N ILE A 157 0.55 -7.56 -5.11
CA ILE A 157 1.14 -8.84 -5.52
C ILE A 157 1.21 -8.92 -7.05
N LEU A 158 0.10 -8.64 -7.74
CA LEU A 158 0.03 -8.71 -9.20
C LEU A 158 1.05 -7.78 -9.85
N LEU A 159 1.09 -6.51 -9.45
CA LEU A 159 2.03 -5.55 -10.02
C LEU A 159 3.49 -5.93 -9.72
N ARG A 160 3.77 -6.47 -8.54
CA ARG A 160 5.12 -6.98 -8.24
C ARG A 160 5.50 -8.17 -9.12
N LYS A 161 4.57 -9.10 -9.39
CA LYS A 161 4.80 -10.20 -10.34
C LYS A 161 5.11 -9.69 -11.75
N ARG A 162 4.40 -8.65 -12.21
CA ARG A 162 4.65 -8.00 -13.51
C ARG A 162 6.03 -7.34 -13.59
N VAL A 163 6.54 -6.78 -12.49
CA VAL A 163 7.93 -6.29 -12.43
C VAL A 163 8.93 -7.44 -12.52
N LEU A 164 8.67 -8.57 -11.85
CA LEU A 164 9.57 -9.73 -11.87
C LEU A 164 9.55 -10.48 -13.22
N SER A 165 8.44 -10.46 -13.95
CA SER A 165 8.33 -11.05 -15.29
C SER A 165 8.88 -10.14 -16.40
N GLY A 166 9.12 -8.86 -16.11
CA GLY A 166 9.58 -7.86 -17.09
C GLY A 166 8.45 -7.13 -17.83
N ASP A 167 7.18 -7.42 -17.51
CA ASP A 167 6.02 -6.70 -18.08
C ASP A 167 5.96 -5.24 -17.60
N LEU A 168 6.48 -4.98 -16.39
CA LEU A 168 6.68 -3.63 -15.85
C LEU A 168 8.16 -3.34 -15.63
N PRO A 169 8.60 -2.07 -15.75
CA PRO A 169 9.99 -1.71 -15.54
C PRO A 169 10.53 -2.10 -14.16
N GLN A 170 11.81 -2.46 -14.11
CA GLN A 170 12.51 -2.67 -12.84
C GLN A 170 12.46 -1.40 -11.98
N GLY A 171 12.21 -1.58 -10.67
CA GLY A 171 12.07 -0.49 -9.71
C GLY A 171 10.70 0.19 -9.69
N TRP A 172 9.74 -0.26 -10.52
CA TRP A 172 8.37 0.24 -10.48
C TRP A 172 7.67 -0.07 -9.13
N PRO A 173 6.84 0.85 -8.59
CA PRO A 173 6.61 2.21 -9.06
C PRO A 173 7.70 3.17 -8.57
N PHE A 174 7.96 4.23 -9.34
CA PHE A 174 9.06 5.17 -9.09
C PHE A 174 8.73 6.28 -8.08
N TYR A 175 7.55 6.24 -7.46
CA TYR A 175 7.12 7.29 -6.54
C TYR A 175 6.35 6.74 -5.33
N SER A 176 6.61 7.34 -4.18
CA SER A 176 5.88 7.14 -2.92
C SER A 176 5.14 8.41 -2.55
N TYR A 177 4.07 8.28 -1.77
CA TYR A 177 3.53 9.44 -1.07
C TYR A 177 4.55 9.99 -0.07
N THR A 178 4.65 11.32 -0.01
CA THR A 178 5.32 11.99 1.10
C THR A 178 4.50 11.77 2.39
N PRO A 179 5.13 11.47 3.53
CA PRO A 179 4.41 11.31 4.80
C PRO A 179 3.51 12.52 5.10
N GLY A 180 2.23 12.28 5.31
CA GLY A 180 1.24 13.31 5.66
C GLY A 180 0.62 14.06 4.47
N SER A 181 1.12 13.89 3.24
CA SER A 181 0.48 14.44 2.04
C SER A 181 -0.26 13.35 1.28
N ARG A 182 -1.48 13.64 0.84
CA ARG A 182 -2.21 12.80 -0.10
C ARG A 182 -2.61 13.55 -1.37
N ILE A 183 -2.03 14.72 -1.58
CA ILE A 183 -2.17 15.51 -2.81
C ILE A 183 -1.61 14.68 -3.97
N PHE A 184 -2.29 14.67 -5.12
CA PHE A 184 -1.81 14.00 -6.32
C PHE A 184 -1.25 15.03 -7.28
N HIS A 185 -0.05 15.47 -6.94
CA HIS A 185 0.74 16.47 -7.63
C HIS A 185 2.20 16.02 -7.54
N LEU A 186 3.03 16.35 -8.53
CA LEU A 186 4.43 15.89 -8.53
C LEU A 186 5.21 16.35 -7.29
N GLY A 187 4.95 17.57 -6.82
CA GLY A 187 5.61 18.12 -5.62
C GLY A 187 5.24 17.44 -4.29
N SER A 188 4.19 16.62 -4.24
CA SER A 188 3.80 15.84 -3.05
C SER A 188 4.23 14.37 -3.11
N LEU A 189 4.81 13.94 -4.24
CA LEU A 189 5.35 12.61 -4.42
C LEU A 189 6.87 12.63 -4.22
N GLU A 190 7.39 11.56 -3.62
CA GLU A 190 8.83 11.35 -3.43
C GLU A 190 9.31 10.28 -4.40
N ALA A 191 10.39 10.55 -5.12
CA ALA A 191 11.01 9.56 -6.00
C ALA A 191 11.48 8.33 -5.23
N TRP A 192 11.32 7.15 -5.84
CA TRP A 192 11.70 5.86 -5.29
C TRP A 192 12.57 5.09 -6.30
N PRO A 193 13.64 4.41 -5.86
CA PRO A 193 14.13 4.30 -4.47
C PRO A 193 14.67 5.62 -3.91
N ILE A 194 14.47 5.86 -2.61
CA ILE A 194 15.11 6.99 -1.92
C ILE A 194 16.60 6.69 -1.69
N SER A 195 17.42 7.74 -1.59
CA SER A 195 18.84 7.56 -1.27
C SER A 195 19.04 6.90 0.10
N LEU A 196 20.13 6.15 0.23
CA LEU A 196 20.53 5.49 1.48
C LEU A 196 20.58 6.48 2.66
N ALA A 197 21.14 7.67 2.43
CA ALA A 197 21.20 8.73 3.43
C ALA A 197 19.80 9.18 3.90
N THR A 198 18.85 9.32 2.97
CA THR A 198 17.45 9.68 3.29
C THR A 198 16.76 8.58 4.07
N SER A 199 16.94 7.33 3.64
CA SER A 199 16.42 6.14 4.33
C SER A 199 16.96 6.05 5.76
N LEU A 200 18.28 6.16 5.94
CA LEU A 200 18.94 6.10 7.25
C LEU A 200 18.48 7.25 8.15
N ARG A 201 18.42 8.48 7.63
CA ARG A 201 17.93 9.64 8.39
C ARG A 201 16.50 9.43 8.89
N ARG A 202 15.61 8.85 8.07
CA ARG A 202 14.24 8.52 8.49
C ARG A 202 14.21 7.46 9.59
N ARG A 203 15.01 6.40 9.46
CA ARG A 203 15.14 5.35 10.48
C ARG A 203 15.66 5.90 11.80
N LEU A 204 16.71 6.71 11.77
CA LEU A 204 17.27 7.37 12.96
C LEU A 204 16.25 8.30 13.61
N ARG A 205 15.55 9.15 12.84
CA ARG A 205 14.49 10.02 13.38
C ARG A 205 13.38 9.22 14.06
N ALA A 206 12.94 8.12 13.44
CA ALA A 206 11.93 7.24 14.03
C ALA A 206 12.42 6.60 15.34
N MET A 207 13.68 6.15 15.36
CA MET A 207 14.32 5.60 16.55
C MET A 207 14.44 6.64 17.68
N PHE A 208 14.89 7.85 17.40
CA PHE A 208 14.95 8.94 18.38
C PHE A 208 13.57 9.34 18.89
N PHE A 209 12.58 9.44 18.01
CA PHE A 209 11.19 9.68 18.40
C PHE A 209 10.71 8.58 19.36
N PHE A 210 10.98 7.31 19.05
CA PHE A 210 10.62 6.19 19.90
C PHE A 210 11.33 6.25 21.25
N LEU A 211 12.65 6.42 21.28
CA LEU A 211 13.44 6.53 22.52
C LEU A 211 12.93 7.66 23.43
N ARG A 212 12.58 8.82 22.85
CA ARG A 212 12.02 9.96 23.59
C ARG A 212 10.65 9.67 24.21
N HIS A 213 9.84 8.80 23.61
CA HIS A 213 8.50 8.48 24.14
C HIS A 213 8.49 7.22 25.02
N ALA A 214 9.44 6.31 24.81
CA ALA A 214 9.64 5.16 25.68
C ALA A 214 10.00 5.59 27.10
N THR A 215 10.79 6.66 27.26
CA THR A 215 11.11 7.23 28.58
C THR A 215 9.89 7.84 29.28
N PHE A 216 8.93 8.38 28.54
CA PHE A 216 7.67 8.89 29.12
C PHE A 216 6.72 7.78 29.57
N ALA A 217 6.70 6.64 28.87
CA ALA A 217 5.84 5.51 29.22
C ALA A 217 6.24 4.82 30.54
N PHE A 218 7.49 4.99 30.99
CA PHE A 218 7.94 4.50 32.29
C PHE A 218 7.63 5.46 33.46
N VAL A 219 7.24 6.71 33.19
CA VAL A 219 7.08 7.75 34.23
C VAL A 219 5.61 8.00 34.59
N TYR A 220 4.65 7.66 33.72
CA TYR A 220 3.22 7.81 34.00
C TYR A 220 2.44 6.54 33.63
N PRO A 221 1.80 5.85 34.59
CA PRO A 221 0.83 4.81 34.25
C PRO A 221 -0.36 5.46 33.55
N PHE A 222 -0.58 5.09 32.29
CA PHE A 222 -1.60 5.67 31.43
C PHE A 222 -3.01 5.37 31.96
N THR A 223 -3.84 6.41 32.13
CA THR A 223 -5.26 6.30 32.45
C THR A 223 -6.11 6.14 31.18
N ASP A 224 -7.14 5.30 31.28
CA ASP A 224 -7.81 4.58 30.18
C ASP A 224 -8.63 5.39 29.15
N SER A 225 -8.76 6.72 29.26
CA SER A 225 -9.81 7.43 28.50
C SER A 225 -9.44 7.75 27.04
N PHE A 226 -8.20 8.12 26.74
CA PHE A 226 -7.77 8.53 25.39
C PHE A 226 -7.69 7.35 24.40
N TRP A 227 -7.39 6.15 24.90
CA TRP A 227 -7.14 4.97 24.08
C TRP A 227 -8.37 4.09 23.85
N SER A 228 -9.48 4.36 24.54
CA SER A 228 -10.75 3.62 24.42
C SER A 228 -11.38 3.66 23.02
N GLN A 229 -10.99 4.62 22.18
CA GLN A 229 -11.45 4.75 20.78
C GLN A 229 -10.64 3.90 19.79
N PHE A 230 -9.54 3.28 20.23
CA PHE A 230 -8.74 2.36 19.42
C PHE A 230 -8.86 0.94 20.01
N PRO A 231 -9.59 0.02 19.37
CA PRO A 231 -9.95 -1.25 19.99
C PRO A 231 -8.72 -2.11 20.23
N ARG A 232 -8.30 -2.26 21.50
CA ARG A 232 -7.39 -3.27 22.11
C ARG A 232 -6.06 -3.61 21.41
N ALA A 233 -5.77 -2.99 20.26
CA ALA A 233 -4.62 -3.30 19.45
C ALA A 233 -3.41 -2.47 19.89
N THR A 234 -3.58 -1.27 20.44
CA THR A 234 -2.51 -0.26 20.62
C THR A 234 -1.38 -0.67 21.56
N GLY A 235 -1.62 -1.38 22.66
CA GLY A 235 -0.54 -1.86 23.54
C GLY A 235 0.34 -2.91 22.85
N THR A 236 -0.28 -3.92 22.24
CA THR A 236 0.42 -4.92 21.42
C THR A 236 0.97 -4.30 20.13
N TYR A 237 0.34 -3.26 19.58
CA TYR A 237 0.78 -2.55 18.38
C TYR A 237 2.03 -1.73 18.69
N LEU A 238 2.07 -1.01 19.81
CA LEU A 238 3.21 -0.22 20.26
C LEU A 238 4.36 -1.12 20.73
N LEU A 239 4.09 -2.22 21.44
CA LEU A 239 5.11 -3.21 21.80
C LEU A 239 5.64 -3.96 20.57
N LYS A 240 4.76 -4.33 19.63
CA LYS A 240 5.19 -4.85 18.33
C LYS A 240 5.95 -3.77 17.56
N PHE A 241 5.54 -2.51 17.55
CA PHE A 241 6.22 -1.41 16.85
C PHE A 241 7.57 -1.08 17.51
N ALA A 242 7.69 -1.21 18.84
CA ALA A 242 8.91 -1.08 19.62
C ALA A 242 9.92 -2.17 19.27
N TRP A 243 9.47 -3.42 19.35
CA TRP A 243 10.27 -4.59 18.95
C TRP A 243 10.61 -4.54 17.45
N ARG A 244 9.70 -4.04 16.61
CA ARG A 244 9.86 -3.95 15.15
C ARG A 244 10.68 -2.75 14.70
N GLY A 245 10.70 -1.64 15.43
CA GLY A 245 11.65 -0.54 15.17
C GLY A 245 13.07 -1.04 15.34
N PHE A 246 13.29 -1.89 16.35
CA PHE A 246 14.56 -2.57 16.57
C PHE A 246 14.86 -3.63 15.48
N ALA A 247 13.90 -4.49 15.13
CA ALA A 247 14.09 -5.55 14.13
C ALA A 247 14.20 -5.04 12.67
N MET A 248 13.46 -3.99 12.28
CA MET A 248 13.54 -3.40 10.93
C MET A 248 14.82 -2.58 10.71
N CYS A 249 15.43 -2.03 11.77
CA CYS A 249 16.78 -1.46 11.70
C CYS A 249 17.85 -2.52 11.39
N MET A 250 17.56 -3.81 11.65
CA MET A 250 18.49 -4.93 11.49
C MET A 250 18.26 -5.75 10.21
N LEU A 251 17.22 -5.46 9.42
CA LEU A 251 17.05 -6.10 8.11
C LEU A 251 18.09 -5.55 7.13
N PRO A 252 18.79 -6.41 6.36
CA PRO A 252 19.72 -5.95 5.34
C PRO A 252 19.00 -5.03 4.37
N LEU A 253 19.67 -3.94 3.99
CA LEU A 253 19.23 -3.13 2.87
C LEU A 253 19.17 -4.07 1.65
N PRO A 254 18.12 -4.00 0.81
CA PRO A 254 18.20 -4.65 -0.49
C PRO A 254 19.46 -4.11 -1.18
N ASP A 255 20.31 -5.03 -1.64
CA ASP A 255 21.49 -4.66 -2.41
C ASP A 255 21.05 -3.70 -3.51
N SER A 256 21.72 -2.54 -3.57
CA SER A 256 21.45 -1.52 -4.58
C SER A 256 21.77 -2.11 -5.95
N CYS A 257 20.74 -2.61 -6.63
CA CYS A 257 20.71 -2.84 -8.08
C CYS A 257 20.10 -1.62 -8.76
#